data_AF-A0A2N5YRY4-F1
#
_entry.id   AF-A0A2N5YRY4-F1
#
_cell.length_a   1.000
_cell.length_b   1.000
_cell.length_c   1.000
_cell.angle_alpha   90.00
_cell.angle_beta   90.00
_cell.angle_gamma   90.00
#
_symmetry.space_group_name_H-M   'P 1'
#
loop_
_entity.id
_entity.type
_entity.pdbx_description
1 polymer ?
#
loop_
_entity_poly.entity_id
_entity_poly.type
_entity_poly.pdbx_seq_one_letter_code
_entity_poly.pdbx_strand_id
1 'polypeptide(L)'
;MKLISKVLILFVLTSFISNSFEASELIKPLFNIYKITLEPKDKNCNKSDFVKTVIILKQRLRDSGVRFKLKATNDLEIKIVFKNESEYKRAKKFIFHNG
;
A
#
# COMPACT_ATOMS: atom_id res chain seq x y z
N MET A 1 -36.92 12.24 13.28
CA MET A 1 -37.06 11.36 12.11
C MET A 1 -35.86 11.57 11.18
N LYS A 2 -35.30 10.44 10.70
CA LYS A 2 -34.22 10.29 9.69
C LYS A 2 -32.80 10.70 10.13
N LEU A 3 -32.22 9.81 10.95
CA LEU A 3 -30.84 9.34 10.70
C LEU A 3 -30.74 8.91 9.23
N ILE A 4 -29.59 9.12 8.58
CA ILE A 4 -28.88 8.17 7.71
C ILE A 4 -27.80 8.94 6.93
N SER A 5 -26.56 8.58 7.25
CA SER A 5 -25.42 8.43 6.33
C SER A 5 -24.88 9.67 5.60
N LYS A 6 -23.97 10.38 6.28
CA LYS A 6 -22.77 10.96 5.63
C LYS A 6 -21.57 10.02 5.79
N VAL A 7 -21.78 8.72 5.57
CA VAL A 7 -20.70 7.73 5.38
C VAL A 7 -20.95 7.10 4.02
N LEU A 8 -20.73 7.89 2.98
CA LEU A 8 -20.78 7.42 1.60
C LEU A 8 -19.49 7.84 0.87
N ILE A 9 -18.34 7.59 1.50
CA ILE A 9 -17.13 7.27 0.73
C ILE A 9 -17.08 5.75 0.64
N LEU A 10 -17.96 5.29 -0.26
CA LEU A 10 -17.82 4.13 -1.11
C LEU A 10 -16.79 3.09 -0.65
N PHE A 11 -17.32 2.10 0.07
CA PHE A 11 -16.73 0.80 0.43
C PHE A 11 -16.44 -0.03 -0.84
N VAL A 12 -15.54 0.43 -1.71
CA VAL A 12 -15.18 -0.23 -3.00
C VAL A 12 -13.67 -0.50 -3.13
N LEU A 13 -12.88 -0.30 -2.07
CA LEU A 13 -11.42 -0.50 -2.16
C LEU A 13 -10.83 -1.33 -1.01
N THR A 14 -11.58 -2.27 -0.46
CA THR A 14 -11.01 -3.22 0.51
C THR A 14 -10.23 -4.37 -0.17
N SER A 15 -10.50 -4.71 -1.43
CA SER A 15 -9.83 -5.84 -2.11
C SER A 15 -8.86 -5.49 -3.25
N PHE A 16 -8.47 -4.22 -3.43
CA PHE A 16 -7.73 -3.80 -4.64
C PHE A 16 -6.26 -4.26 -4.68
N ILE A 17 -5.60 -4.36 -3.52
CA ILE A 17 -4.17 -4.74 -3.47
C ILE A 17 -4.01 -6.27 -3.47
N SER A 18 -4.91 -7.02 -2.81
CA SER A 18 -4.72 -8.47 -2.63
C SER A 18 -4.92 -9.28 -3.92
N ASN A 19 -5.75 -8.83 -4.86
CA ASN A 19 -5.99 -9.56 -6.11
C ASN A 19 -5.08 -9.14 -7.27
N SER A 20 -4.52 -7.93 -7.24
CA SER A 20 -3.74 -7.41 -8.37
C SER A 20 -2.24 -7.26 -8.10
N PHE A 21 -1.79 -7.35 -6.84
CA PHE A 21 -0.40 -7.13 -6.46
C PHE A 21 0.14 -8.24 -5.56
N GLU A 22 1.39 -8.60 -5.81
CA GLU A 22 2.23 -9.37 -4.91
C GLU A 22 3.02 -8.41 -4.03
N ALA A 23 3.00 -8.68 -2.74
CA ALA A 23 3.66 -7.89 -1.74
C ALA A 23 4.74 -8.73 -1.05
N SER A 24 5.99 -8.32 -1.18
CA SER A 24 7.14 -8.97 -0.57
C SER A 24 7.74 -8.11 0.52
N GLU A 25 8.15 -8.73 1.63
CA GLU A 25 8.69 -8.03 2.79
C GLU A 25 10.19 -8.29 2.93
N LEU A 26 10.93 -7.23 3.22
CA LEU A 26 12.35 -7.33 3.57
C LEU A 26 12.61 -6.52 4.84
N ILE A 27 12.86 -7.23 5.93
CA ILE A 27 13.20 -6.65 7.22
C ILE A 27 14.71 -6.78 7.40
N LYS A 28 15.42 -5.65 7.46
CA LYS A 28 16.85 -5.64 7.82
C LYS A 28 17.00 -5.07 9.23
N PRO A 29 16.89 -5.90 10.28
CA PRO A 29 16.86 -5.43 11.67
C PRO A 29 18.16 -4.71 12.06
N LEU A 30 19.31 -5.14 11.52
CA LEU A 30 20.62 -4.52 11.74
C LEU A 30 20.71 -3.04 11.30
N PHE A 31 19.80 -2.57 10.44
CA PHE A 31 19.81 -1.21 9.92
C PHE A 31 18.55 -0.41 10.29
N ASN A 32 17.63 -0.95 11.10
CA ASN A 32 16.32 -0.35 11.38
C ASN A 32 15.57 0.10 10.11
N ILE A 33 15.73 -0.67 9.03
CA ILE A 33 15.08 -0.41 7.75
C ILE A 33 14.11 -1.56 7.46
N TYR A 34 12.84 -1.20 7.37
CA TYR A 34 11.76 -2.11 7.01
C TYR A 34 11.29 -1.77 5.60
N LYS A 35 11.20 -2.76 4.71
CA LYS A 35 10.81 -2.54 3.31
C LYS A 35 9.66 -3.46 2.91
N ILE A 36 8.72 -2.90 2.17
CA ILE A 36 7.69 -3.63 1.45
C ILE A 36 7.88 -3.34 -0.03
N THR A 37 8.06 -4.37 -0.83
CA THR A 37 8.06 -4.29 -2.30
C THR A 37 6.68 -4.69 -2.80
N LEU A 38 6.12 -3.92 -3.73
CA LEU A 38 4.87 -4.25 -4.41
C LEU A 38 5.12 -4.34 -5.91
N GLU A 39 4.66 -5.45 -6.48
CA GLU A 39 4.72 -5.78 -7.90
C GLU A 39 3.33 -6.27 -8.34
N PRO A 40 2.88 -6.00 -9.56
CA PRO A 40 1.63 -6.54 -10.04
C PRO A 40 1.73 -8.06 -10.19
N LYS A 41 0.67 -8.79 -9.78
CA LYS A 41 0.54 -10.24 -10.02
C LYS A 41 0.48 -10.56 -11.51
N ASP A 42 -0.21 -9.70 -12.25
CA ASP A 42 -0.33 -9.83 -13.71
C ASP A 42 0.87 -9.17 -14.39
N LYS A 43 1.63 -9.98 -15.14
CA LYS A 43 2.76 -9.51 -15.95
C LYS A 43 2.33 -8.61 -17.11
N ASN A 44 1.04 -8.63 -17.49
CA ASN A 44 0.45 -7.74 -18.48
C ASN A 44 -0.16 -6.47 -17.86
N CYS A 45 0.10 -6.20 -16.57
CA CYS A 45 -0.39 -4.99 -15.92
C CYS A 45 0.03 -3.74 -16.69
N ASN A 46 -0.96 -2.96 -17.11
CA ASN A 46 -0.71 -1.71 -17.80
C ASN A 46 -0.06 -0.70 -16.83
N LYS A 47 1.03 -0.07 -17.27
CA LYS A 47 1.75 0.97 -16.53
C LYS A 47 0.82 2.11 -16.05
N SER A 48 -0.20 2.46 -16.84
CA SER A 48 -1.23 3.44 -16.44
C SER A 48 -1.92 3.05 -15.13
N ASP A 49 -2.35 1.79 -15.04
CA ASP A 49 -3.17 1.32 -13.94
C ASP A 49 -2.31 1.00 -12.71
N PHE A 50 -1.07 0.57 -12.94
CA PHE A 50 -0.04 0.52 -11.92
C PHE A 50 0.16 1.89 -11.27
N VAL A 51 0.40 2.94 -12.05
CA VAL A 51 0.63 4.30 -11.55
C VAL A 51 -0.57 4.82 -10.76
N LYS A 52 -1.80 4.64 -11.26
CA LYS A 52 -3.02 5.01 -10.53
C LYS A 52 -3.09 4.30 -9.17
N THR A 53 -2.79 3.01 -9.13
CA THR A 53 -2.80 2.22 -7.89
C THR A 53 -1.74 2.71 -6.91
N VAL A 54 -0.53 3.03 -7.38
CA VAL A 54 0.54 3.60 -6.56
C VAL A 54 0.13 4.94 -5.95
N ILE A 55 -0.56 5.80 -6.70
CA ILE A 55 -1.08 7.08 -6.20
C ILE A 55 -2.10 6.84 -5.08
N ILE A 56 -3.07 5.94 -5.28
CA ILE A 56 -4.08 5.60 -4.29
C ILE A 56 -3.43 5.02 -3.02
N LEU A 57 -2.48 4.11 -3.18
CA LEU A 57 -1.74 3.51 -2.07
C LEU A 57 -0.95 4.57 -1.28
N LYS A 58 -0.25 5.46 -1.98
CA LYS A 58 0.50 6.55 -1.37
C LYS A 58 -0.41 7.46 -0.55
N GLN A 59 -1.61 7.76 -1.06
CA GLN A 59 -2.59 8.57 -0.34
C GLN A 59 -3.05 7.85 0.94
N ARG A 60 -3.45 6.58 0.82
CA ARG A 60 -3.89 5.77 1.98
C ARG A 60 -2.85 5.64 3.08
N LEU A 61 -1.60 5.43 2.71
CA LEU A 61 -0.51 5.35 3.68
C LEU A 61 -0.28 6.71 4.37
N ARG A 62 -0.46 7.84 3.67
CA ARG A 62 -0.42 9.16 4.30
C ARG A 62 -1.59 9.38 5.25
N ASP A 63 -2.80 8.99 4.86
CA ASP A 63 -4.00 9.12 5.69
C ASP A 63 -3.91 8.26 6.96
N SER A 64 -3.16 7.14 6.91
CA SER A 64 -2.86 6.32 8.09
C SER A 64 -1.85 6.95 9.06
N GLY A 65 -1.32 8.13 8.75
CA GLY A 65 -0.33 8.85 9.58
C GLY A 65 1.05 8.19 9.59
N VAL A 66 1.33 7.29 8.66
CA VAL A 66 2.59 6.55 8.58
C VAL A 66 3.62 7.36 7.79
N ARG A 67 4.83 7.53 8.32
CA ARG A 67 5.96 8.10 7.56
C ARG A 67 6.64 7.00 6.75
N PHE A 68 6.73 7.20 5.45
CA PHE A 68 7.37 6.27 4.54
C PHE A 68 8.11 7.00 3.42
N LYS A 69 9.07 6.32 2.81
CA LYS A 69 9.67 6.74 1.53
C LYS A 69 9.24 5.74 0.46
N LEU A 70 8.63 6.25 -0.61
CA LEU A 70 8.28 5.45 -1.78
C LEU A 70 9.37 5.63 -2.84
N LYS A 71 9.90 4.52 -3.35
CA LYS A 71 10.88 4.47 -4.44
C LYS A 71 10.32 3.60 -5.55
N ALA A 72 10.07 4.16 -6.72
CA ALA A 72 9.89 3.35 -7.92
C ALA A 72 11.26 2.79 -8.32
N THR A 73 11.37 1.48 -8.49
CA THR A 73 12.64 0.84 -8.87
C THR A 73 12.66 0.38 -10.30
N ASN A 74 11.52 -0.03 -10.84
CA ASN A 74 11.30 -0.38 -12.24
C ASN A 74 9.90 0.13 -12.68
N ASP A 75 9.54 -0.02 -13.95
CA ASP A 75 8.25 0.46 -14.50
C ASP A 75 7.01 -0.11 -13.79
N LEU A 76 7.12 -1.29 -13.18
CA LEU A 76 6.05 -2.00 -12.48
C LEU A 76 6.50 -2.49 -11.09
N GLU A 77 7.41 -1.78 -10.43
CA GLU A 77 7.90 -2.14 -9.10
C GLU A 77 8.01 -0.90 -8.20
N ILE A 78 7.38 -0.95 -7.02
CA ILE A 78 7.56 0.09 -6.00
C ILE A 78 8.06 -0.51 -4.69
N LYS A 79 8.98 0.23 -4.05
CA LYS A 79 9.53 -0.06 -2.73
C LYS A 79 9.08 0.99 -1.74
N ILE A 80 8.44 0.54 -0.67
CA ILE A 80 8.00 1.37 0.44
C ILE A 80 8.95 1.10 1.60
N VAL A 81 9.67 2.14 2.01
CA VAL A 81 10.71 2.07 3.04
C VAL A 81 10.24 2.79 4.29
N PHE A 82 10.28 2.10 5.42
CA PHE A 82 9.96 2.62 6.74
C PHE A 82 11.22 2.65 7.60
N LYS A 83 11.34 3.71 8.40
CA LYS A 83 12.45 3.88 9.37
C LYS A 83 12.07 3.41 10.78
N ASN A 84 10.79 3.11 11.01
CA ASN A 84 10.25 2.72 12.30
C ASN A 84 9.42 1.45 12.14
N GLU A 85 9.63 0.48 13.04
CA GLU A 85 8.89 -0.77 13.06
C GLU A 85 7.39 -0.58 13.27
N SER A 86 7.00 0.36 14.14
CA SER A 86 5.59 0.63 14.43
C SER A 86 4.86 1.16 13.19
N GLU A 87 5.53 2.01 12.42
CA GLU A 87 5.06 2.52 11.14
C GLU A 87 4.93 1.41 10.11
N TYR A 88 5.95 0.56 10.01
CA TYR A 88 5.91 -0.63 9.16
C TYR A 88 4.77 -1.58 9.54
N LYS A 89 4.58 -1.89 10.82
CA LYS A 89 3.50 -2.77 11.31
C LYS A 89 2.11 -2.21 10.99
N ARG A 90 1.91 -0.90 11.15
CA ARG A 90 0.66 -0.24 10.76
C ARG A 90 0.44 -0.33 9.25
N ALA A 91 1.43 0.06 8.45
CA ALA A 91 1.34 -0.03 6.99
C ALA A 91 1.11 -1.47 6.50
N LYS A 92 1.79 -2.45 7.10
CA LYS A 92 1.61 -3.88 6.83
C LYS A 92 0.16 -4.29 7.07
N LYS A 93 -0.43 -3.92 8.20
CA LYS A 93 -1.84 -4.21 8.48
C LYS A 93 -2.76 -3.62 7.40
N PHE A 94 -2.49 -2.39 6.96
CA PHE A 94 -3.27 -1.78 5.87
C PHE A 94 -3.09 -2.44 4.51
N ILE A 95 -1.87 -2.85 4.17
CA ILE A 95 -1.51 -3.42 2.86
C ILE A 95 -1.93 -4.89 2.75
N PHE A 96 -1.75 -5.69 3.81
CA PHE A 96 -1.96 -7.13 3.81
C PHE A 96 -3.25 -7.60 4.51
N HIS A 97 -3.89 -6.76 5.34
CA HIS A 97 -4.98 -7.18 6.23
C HIS A 97 -6.20 -6.23 6.15
N ASN A 98 -6.82 -6.19 4.97
CA ASN A 98 -8.19 -5.73 4.76
C ASN A 98 -8.96 -6.74 3.88
N GLY A 99 -8.90 -8.02 4.30
CA GLY A 99 -9.84 -9.06 3.88
C GLY A 99 -10.82 -9.30 5.02
#